data_AF-A0A833TR25-F1
#
_entry.id   AF-A0A833TR25-F1
#
_cell.length_a   1.000
_cell.length_b   1.000
_cell.length_c   1.000
_cell.angle_alpha   90.00
_cell.angle_beta   90.00
_cell.angle_gamma   90.00
#
_symmetry.space_group_name_H-M   'P 1'
#
loop_
_entity.id
_entity.type
_entity.pdbx_description
1 polymer ?
#
loop_
_entity_poly.entity_id
_entity_poly.type
_entity_poly.pdbx_seq_one_letter_code
_entity_poly.pdbx_strand_id
1 'polypeptide(L)'
;MRSGGARPKMDGAPKELEAGSYERQSSLICKGEHTSIVGALIPHLLVISMPRMAIRMAWAAQWAALGPYLGTMMPKYAVQLTQIIGPVTGILVAPIVGAFSDRSTSKWGRRRPFLMYGAVTSAICWTAMGYTRQIGDALGDIGDGKKGQETHRFWTIFFTVFFYTWMDITVNVVQTPLCLMISDFAGERQTLASSLALGWSCLGSILVSGYIYLFERPRDKLEPVNESSWQQVKSAFEAIYDGFKSLPVELLKYCAVIFCVSYGNTAYNGNKGQFFGIEVYGGSAMGAKTCAPDCTQAQDAYNRGVQVAAGRTDLFFSIEATFTRGFYRG
;
A
#
# COMPACT_ATOMS: atom_id res chain seq x y z
N MET A 1 45.96 -11.33 -48.81
CA MET A 1 44.81 -11.52 -49.71
C MET A 1 43.71 -12.29 -48.98
N ARG A 2 42.51 -11.72 -48.99
CA ARG A 2 41.16 -12.23 -48.71
C ARG A 2 40.92 -13.70 -48.27
N SER A 3 39.99 -13.80 -47.31
CA SER A 3 38.74 -14.57 -47.32
C SER A 3 38.64 -15.76 -46.36
N GLY A 4 37.54 -15.80 -45.61
CA GLY A 4 37.12 -16.97 -44.84
C GLY A 4 36.08 -16.60 -43.78
N GLY A 5 34.81 -16.49 -44.18
CA GLY A 5 33.71 -16.22 -43.27
C GLY A 5 33.38 -17.40 -42.35
N ALA A 6 32.84 -17.10 -41.17
CA ALA A 6 32.07 -18.03 -40.35
C ALA A 6 31.10 -17.25 -39.45
N ARG A 7 29.80 -17.52 -39.58
CA ARG A 7 28.77 -17.13 -38.59
C ARG A 7 28.96 -17.98 -37.32
N PRO A 8 28.74 -17.43 -36.11
CA PRO A 8 28.26 -18.23 -34.99
C PRO A 8 26.86 -17.75 -34.58
N LYS A 9 25.85 -18.60 -34.80
CA LYS A 9 25.13 -19.38 -33.77
C LYS A 9 24.40 -18.50 -32.73
N MET A 10 23.09 -18.39 -32.92
CA MET A 10 22.16 -18.18 -31.81
C MET A 10 21.97 -19.53 -31.10
N ASP A 11 22.41 -19.63 -29.86
CA ASP A 11 22.03 -20.69 -28.92
C ASP A 11 21.79 -20.06 -27.54
N GLY A 12 20.54 -20.12 -27.08
CA GLY A 12 20.11 -20.42 -25.70
C GLY A 12 20.50 -19.52 -24.51
N ALA A 13 19.51 -18.75 -24.01
CA ALA A 13 19.14 -18.49 -22.60
C ALA A 13 20.15 -17.86 -21.60
N PRO A 14 19.67 -17.07 -20.61
CA PRO A 14 20.41 -15.97 -20.00
C PRO A 14 21.34 -16.44 -18.87
N LYS A 15 22.62 -16.06 -18.95
CA LYS A 15 23.57 -16.21 -17.84
C LYS A 15 24.17 -14.86 -17.47
N GLU A 16 23.99 -14.54 -16.19
CA GLU A 16 24.91 -13.82 -15.32
C GLU A 16 25.42 -12.46 -15.83
N LEU A 17 24.69 -11.41 -15.45
CA LEU A 17 25.17 -10.03 -15.49
C LEU A 17 26.13 -9.83 -14.30
N GLU A 18 27.35 -10.37 -14.40
CA GLU A 18 28.39 -10.24 -13.40
C GLU A 18 28.93 -8.81 -13.29
N ALA A 19 29.34 -8.46 -12.07
CA ALA A 19 29.88 -7.19 -11.58
C ALA A 19 30.98 -6.53 -12.45
N GLY A 20 31.58 -7.26 -13.40
CA GLY A 20 32.62 -6.75 -14.31
C GLY A 20 32.16 -5.70 -15.32
N SER A 21 30.85 -5.61 -15.63
CA SER A 21 30.36 -4.52 -16.49
C SER A 21 30.33 -3.17 -15.76
N TYR A 22 30.24 -3.16 -14.43
CA TYR A 22 30.11 -1.94 -13.64
C TYR A 22 31.44 -1.16 -13.58
N GLU A 23 32.56 -1.85 -13.37
CA GLU A 23 33.89 -1.19 -13.35
C GLU A 23 34.32 -0.66 -14.72
N ARG A 24 34.04 -1.40 -15.81
CA ARG A 24 34.38 -0.95 -17.16
C ARG A 24 33.59 0.31 -17.55
N GLN A 25 32.34 0.41 -17.09
CA GLN A 25 31.50 1.58 -17.28
C GLN A 25 31.97 2.77 -16.42
N SER A 26 32.40 2.55 -15.17
CA SER A 26 33.03 3.58 -14.32
C SER A 26 34.29 4.19 -14.94
N SER A 27 35.13 3.40 -15.62
CA SER A 27 36.35 3.90 -16.25
C SER A 27 36.10 4.80 -17.48
N LEU A 28 35.01 4.54 -18.22
CA LEU A 28 34.60 5.36 -19.37
C LEU A 28 33.91 6.66 -18.94
N ILE A 29 33.21 6.67 -17.80
CA ILE A 29 32.49 7.85 -17.28
C ILE A 29 33.44 8.97 -16.81
N CYS A 30 34.71 8.66 -16.51
CA CYS A 30 35.73 9.69 -16.22
C CYS A 30 36.08 10.59 -17.42
N LYS A 31 35.58 10.29 -18.62
CA LYS A 31 35.69 11.16 -19.81
C LYS A 31 34.33 11.74 -20.19
N GLY A 32 33.86 12.71 -19.40
CA GLY A 32 33.06 13.84 -19.88
C GLY A 32 31.83 13.56 -20.78
N GLU A 33 31.04 12.51 -20.53
CA GLU A 33 29.77 12.31 -21.23
C GLU A 33 28.63 12.06 -20.24
N HIS A 34 27.77 13.07 -20.13
CA HIS A 34 26.59 13.14 -19.27
C HIS A 34 25.59 12.02 -19.64
N THR A 35 25.61 10.89 -18.93
CA THR A 35 24.57 9.85 -19.10
C THR A 35 23.45 10.11 -18.09
N SER A 36 22.31 10.61 -18.58
CA SER A 36 21.09 10.79 -17.79
C SER A 36 20.62 9.46 -17.22
N ILE A 37 20.21 9.43 -15.94
CA ILE A 37 19.88 8.18 -15.25
C ILE A 37 18.59 7.65 -15.82
N VAL A 38 18.71 6.60 -16.62
CA VAL A 38 17.57 5.90 -17.20
C VAL A 38 16.80 5.26 -16.06
N GLY A 39 15.73 5.91 -15.61
CA GLY A 39 14.71 5.31 -14.75
C GLY A 39 14.27 3.97 -15.35
N ALA A 40 13.91 3.00 -14.52
CA ALA A 40 13.61 1.66 -15.01
C ALA A 40 12.53 1.70 -16.11
N LEU A 41 12.64 0.78 -17.08
CA LEU A 41 11.64 0.61 -18.13
C LEU A 41 10.24 0.51 -17.52
N ILE A 42 9.25 1.13 -18.18
CA ILE A 42 7.84 1.10 -17.75
C ILE A 42 7.33 -0.31 -17.36
N PRO A 43 7.60 -1.39 -18.12
CA PRO A 43 7.20 -2.74 -17.69
C PRO A 43 7.83 -3.18 -16.37
N HIS A 44 9.08 -2.79 -16.08
CA HIS A 44 9.74 -3.10 -14.82
C HIS A 44 9.14 -2.31 -13.65
N LEU A 45 8.77 -1.05 -13.86
CA LEU A 45 8.03 -0.24 -12.87
C LEU A 45 6.65 -0.83 -12.57
N LEU A 46 5.98 -1.38 -13.58
CA LEU A 46 4.68 -2.04 -13.43
C LEU A 46 4.78 -3.30 -12.56
N VAL A 47 5.82 -4.12 -12.76
CA VAL A 47 6.09 -5.31 -11.93
C VAL A 47 6.45 -4.93 -10.50
N ILE A 48 7.32 -3.94 -10.30
CA ILE A 48 7.71 -3.47 -8.96
C ILE A 48 6.52 -2.93 -8.17
N SER A 49 5.52 -2.37 -8.86
CA SER A 49 4.32 -1.83 -8.23
C SER A 49 3.29 -2.90 -7.85
N MET A 50 3.40 -4.15 -8.34
CA MET A 50 2.43 -5.25 -8.08
C MET A 50 2.05 -5.44 -6.61
N PRO A 51 2.97 -5.38 -5.64
CA PRO A 51 2.62 -5.57 -4.24
C PRO A 51 1.65 -4.52 -3.68
N ARG A 52 1.48 -3.35 -4.33
CA ARG A 52 0.46 -2.35 -3.95
C ARG A 52 -0.94 -2.89 -4.09
N MET A 53 -1.17 -3.77 -5.07
CA MET A 53 -2.43 -4.46 -5.26
C MET A 53 -2.77 -5.31 -4.03
N ALA A 54 -1.82 -6.16 -3.58
CA ALA A 54 -2.03 -7.05 -2.42
C ALA A 54 -2.29 -6.28 -1.12
N ILE A 55 -1.55 -5.21 -0.86
CA ILE A 55 -1.78 -4.33 0.30
C ILE A 55 -3.19 -3.74 0.26
N ARG A 56 -3.62 -3.30 -0.92
CA ARG A 56 -4.95 -2.70 -1.06
C ARG A 56 -6.07 -3.74 -0.94
N MET A 57 -5.85 -4.97 -1.42
CA MET A 57 -6.76 -6.09 -1.19
C MET A 57 -6.91 -6.38 0.31
N ALA A 58 -5.81 -6.41 1.08
CA ALA A 58 -5.84 -6.63 2.51
C ALA A 58 -6.69 -5.57 3.23
N TRP A 59 -6.47 -4.28 2.94
CA TRP A 59 -7.28 -3.19 3.49
C TRP A 59 -8.76 -3.30 3.10
N ALA A 60 -9.05 -3.61 1.83
CA ALA A 60 -10.42 -3.75 1.35
C ALA A 60 -11.15 -4.91 2.04
N ALA A 61 -10.51 -6.08 2.15
CA ALA A 61 -11.07 -7.24 2.82
C ALA A 61 -11.32 -6.98 4.32
N GLN A 62 -10.39 -6.30 4.99
CA GLN A 62 -10.50 -5.95 6.40
C GLN A 62 -11.68 -5.00 6.65
N TRP A 63 -11.86 -3.96 5.84
CA TRP A 63 -12.98 -3.03 5.98
C TRP A 63 -14.33 -3.68 5.65
N ALA A 64 -14.36 -4.57 4.66
CA ALA A 64 -15.59 -5.25 4.27
C ALA A 64 -16.03 -6.31 5.30
N ALA A 65 -15.12 -7.16 5.76
CA ALA A 65 -15.47 -8.31 6.60
C ALA A 65 -15.50 -7.98 8.09
N LEU A 66 -14.54 -7.20 8.59
CA LEU A 66 -14.31 -7.12 10.02
C LEU A 66 -15.31 -6.20 10.74
N GLY A 67 -15.75 -5.12 10.09
CA GLY A 67 -16.76 -4.22 10.66
C GLY A 67 -18.06 -4.96 11.04
N PRO A 68 -18.70 -5.65 10.08
CA PRO A 68 -19.88 -6.47 10.35
C PRO A 68 -19.61 -7.59 11.36
N TYR A 69 -18.47 -8.28 11.25
CA TYR A 69 -18.11 -9.40 12.12
C TYR A 69 -18.01 -8.98 13.59
N LEU A 70 -17.25 -7.92 13.88
CA LEU A 70 -17.12 -7.34 15.23
C LEU A 70 -18.46 -6.80 15.75
N GLY A 71 -19.30 -6.24 14.88
CA GLY A 71 -20.64 -5.77 15.23
C GLY A 71 -21.61 -6.86 15.68
N THR A 72 -21.33 -8.14 15.40
CA THR A 72 -22.14 -9.25 15.93
C THR A 72 -21.77 -9.66 17.36
N MET A 73 -20.57 -9.30 17.81
CA MET A 73 -20.00 -9.77 19.09
C MET A 73 -19.78 -8.65 20.11
N MET A 74 -19.78 -7.39 19.67
CA MET A 74 -19.46 -6.24 20.50
C MET A 74 -20.47 -5.11 20.33
N PRO A 75 -20.67 -4.27 21.38
CA PRO A 75 -21.45 -3.05 21.25
C PRO A 75 -20.77 -2.06 20.29
N LYS A 76 -21.57 -1.20 19.66
CA LYS A 76 -21.10 -0.26 18.60
C LYS A 76 -19.89 0.57 19.01
N TYR A 77 -19.83 1.02 20.27
CA TYR A 77 -18.71 1.83 20.77
C TYR A 77 -17.38 1.04 20.80
N ALA A 78 -17.41 -0.26 21.13
CA ALA A 78 -16.22 -1.10 21.20
C ALA A 78 -15.69 -1.44 19.80
N VAL A 79 -16.59 -1.59 18.81
CA VAL A 79 -16.20 -1.75 17.40
C VAL A 79 -15.45 -0.49 16.92
N GLN A 80 -15.97 0.70 17.24
CA GLN A 80 -15.30 1.96 16.88
C GLN A 80 -13.95 2.12 17.57
N LEU A 81 -13.85 1.79 18.87
CA LEU A 81 -12.58 1.80 19.60
C LEU A 81 -11.54 0.86 18.94
N THR A 82 -11.98 -0.31 18.51
CA THR A 82 -11.10 -1.25 17.79
C THR A 82 -10.61 -0.63 16.49
N GLN A 83 -11.46 0.06 15.74
CA GLN A 83 -11.07 0.71 14.47
C GLN A 83 -10.09 1.89 14.60
N ILE A 84 -9.91 2.44 15.81
CA ILE A 84 -8.91 3.47 16.13
C ILE A 84 -7.49 2.86 16.17
N ILE A 85 -7.36 1.56 16.34
CA ILE A 85 -6.05 0.88 16.34
C ILE A 85 -5.35 1.06 14.98
N GLY A 86 -6.08 1.03 13.86
CA GLY A 86 -5.50 1.21 12.52
C GLY A 86 -4.74 2.54 12.34
N PRO A 87 -5.36 3.71 12.63
CA PRO A 87 -4.66 4.98 12.56
C PRO A 87 -3.52 5.11 13.59
N VAL A 88 -3.73 4.63 14.82
CA VAL A 88 -2.70 4.68 15.88
C VAL A 88 -1.46 3.87 15.48
N THR A 89 -1.65 2.67 14.94
CA THR A 89 -0.55 1.84 14.43
C THR A 89 0.11 2.51 13.22
N GLY A 90 -0.64 3.17 12.33
CA GLY A 90 -0.08 3.95 11.22
C GLY A 90 0.89 5.04 11.69
N ILE A 91 0.48 5.85 12.69
CA ILE A 91 1.32 6.93 13.25
C ILE A 91 2.63 6.38 13.82
N LEU A 92 2.56 5.26 14.56
CA LEU A 92 3.73 4.72 15.25
C LEU A 92 4.65 3.94 14.31
N VAL A 93 4.09 3.07 13.47
CA VAL A 93 4.84 2.10 12.67
C VAL A 93 5.50 2.75 11.46
N ALA A 94 4.82 3.68 10.79
CA ALA A 94 5.35 4.31 9.58
C ALA A 94 6.74 4.96 9.74
N PRO A 95 6.99 5.85 10.75
CA PRO A 95 8.29 6.49 10.92
C PRO A 95 9.37 5.52 11.41
N ILE A 96 9.01 4.58 12.28
CA ILE A 96 9.93 3.56 12.81
C ILE A 96 10.46 2.73 11.65
N VAL A 97 9.56 2.17 10.84
CA VAL A 97 9.94 1.30 9.73
C VAL A 97 10.67 2.07 8.65
N GLY A 98 10.31 3.33 8.37
CA GLY A 98 11.06 4.18 7.45
C GLY A 98 12.54 4.31 7.86
N ALA A 99 12.79 4.66 9.12
CA ALA A 99 14.14 4.82 9.64
C ALA A 99 14.94 3.50 9.70
N PHE A 100 14.30 2.40 10.11
CA PHE A 100 14.94 1.08 10.15
C PHE A 100 15.21 0.52 8.74
N SER A 101 14.29 0.75 7.81
CA SER A 101 14.43 0.35 6.40
C SER A 101 15.62 1.05 5.75
N ASP A 102 15.82 2.34 6.01
CA ASP A 102 16.93 3.10 5.42
C ASP A 102 18.31 2.76 5.99
N ARG A 103 18.39 2.17 7.19
CA ARG A 103 19.64 1.73 7.84
C ARG A 103 20.01 0.27 7.58
N SER A 104 19.13 -0.51 6.93
CA SER A 104 19.35 -1.93 6.71
C SER A 104 20.39 -2.20 5.62
N THR A 105 21.46 -2.92 5.95
CA THR A 105 22.57 -3.30 5.05
C THR A 105 22.50 -4.77 4.62
N SER A 106 21.29 -5.34 4.52
CA SER A 106 21.12 -6.77 4.17
C SER A 106 21.65 -7.12 2.77
N LYS A 107 22.21 -8.34 2.64
CA LYS A 107 22.74 -8.90 1.38
C LYS A 107 21.71 -9.01 0.25
N TRP A 108 20.41 -9.02 0.58
CA TRP A 108 19.32 -9.05 -0.41
C TRP A 108 18.81 -7.66 -0.80
N GLY A 109 19.50 -6.59 -0.37
CA GLY A 109 19.14 -5.20 -0.62
C GLY A 109 18.40 -4.58 0.58
N ARG A 110 18.48 -3.25 0.67
CA ARG A 110 18.03 -2.46 1.83
C ARG A 110 16.56 -2.67 2.23
N ARG A 111 15.66 -2.77 1.24
CA ARG A 111 14.20 -2.72 1.46
C ARG A 111 13.47 -4.05 1.29
N ARG A 112 14.05 -4.98 0.50
CA ARG A 112 13.48 -6.32 0.22
C ARG A 112 13.23 -7.21 1.45
N PRO A 113 14.10 -7.26 2.50
CA PRO A 113 13.85 -8.13 3.63
C PRO A 113 12.59 -7.73 4.43
N PHE A 114 12.27 -6.44 4.52
CA PHE A 114 11.04 -5.97 5.16
C PHE A 114 9.78 -6.41 4.40
N LEU A 115 9.83 -6.39 3.07
CA LEU A 115 8.72 -6.87 2.23
C LEU A 115 8.53 -8.38 2.39
N MET A 116 9.62 -9.16 2.40
CA MET A 116 9.54 -10.62 2.58
C MET A 116 9.03 -10.99 3.98
N TYR A 117 9.56 -10.33 5.01
CA TYR A 117 9.10 -10.52 6.39
C TYR A 117 7.61 -10.21 6.51
N GLY A 118 7.16 -9.09 5.96
CA GLY A 118 5.76 -8.71 5.98
C GLY A 118 4.86 -9.64 5.17
N ALA A 119 5.33 -10.18 4.04
CA ALA A 119 4.57 -11.14 3.25
C ALA A 119 4.35 -12.46 4.02
N VAL A 120 5.39 -13.02 4.63
CA VAL A 120 5.29 -14.24 5.44
C VAL A 120 4.40 -14.01 6.67
N THR A 121 4.64 -12.90 7.36
CA THR A 121 3.91 -12.55 8.58
C THR A 121 2.43 -12.25 8.30
N SER A 122 2.12 -11.63 7.16
CA SER A 122 0.73 -11.42 6.72
C SER A 122 0.05 -12.74 6.37
N ALA A 123 0.72 -13.65 5.67
CA ALA A 123 0.16 -14.94 5.31
C ALA A 123 -0.23 -15.74 6.56
N ILE A 124 0.67 -15.81 7.55
CA ILE A 124 0.41 -16.45 8.84
C ILE A 124 -0.78 -15.79 9.55
N CYS A 125 -0.82 -14.46 9.59
CA CYS A 125 -1.89 -13.73 10.27
C CYS A 125 -3.26 -13.95 9.61
N TRP A 126 -3.35 -13.93 8.27
CA TRP A 126 -4.60 -14.19 7.56
C TRP A 126 -5.08 -15.63 7.76
N THR A 127 -4.17 -16.61 7.70
CA THR A 127 -4.52 -18.01 7.98
C THR A 127 -5.02 -18.17 9.40
N ALA A 128 -4.29 -17.63 10.39
CA ALA A 128 -4.68 -17.71 11.80
C ALA A 128 -6.00 -16.98 12.10
N MET A 129 -6.25 -15.84 11.44
CA MET A 129 -7.49 -15.08 11.56
C MET A 129 -8.71 -15.92 11.13
N GLY A 130 -8.58 -16.76 10.11
CA GLY A 130 -9.64 -17.68 9.68
C GLY A 130 -10.01 -18.75 10.71
N TYR A 131 -9.09 -19.08 11.63
CA TYR A 131 -9.29 -20.08 12.69
C TYR A 131 -9.66 -19.47 14.06
N THR A 132 -9.82 -18.15 14.15
CA THR A 132 -10.10 -17.44 15.41
C THR A 132 -11.30 -17.99 16.18
N ARG A 133 -12.39 -18.33 15.49
CA ARG A 133 -13.57 -18.95 16.11
C ARG A 133 -13.25 -20.32 16.70
N GLN A 134 -12.53 -21.18 15.97
CA GLN A 134 -12.19 -22.53 16.43
C GLN A 134 -11.24 -22.48 17.64
N ILE A 135 -10.32 -21.51 17.65
CA ILE A 135 -9.42 -21.26 18.77
C ILE A 135 -10.21 -20.78 19.99
N GLY A 136 -11.18 -19.87 19.80
CA GLY A 136 -12.06 -19.40 20.87
C GLY A 136 -12.93 -20.52 21.46
N ASP A 137 -13.56 -21.32 20.60
CA ASP A 137 -14.38 -22.47 21.01
C ASP A 137 -13.53 -23.51 21.78
N ALA A 138 -12.29 -23.77 21.35
CA ALA A 138 -11.37 -24.68 22.03
C ALA A 138 -10.88 -24.16 23.40
N LEU A 139 -10.85 -22.84 23.60
CA LEU A 139 -10.44 -22.20 24.86
C LEU A 139 -11.60 -21.97 25.84
N GLY A 140 -12.80 -22.44 25.49
CA GLY A 140 -13.96 -22.45 26.37
C GLY A 140 -15.00 -21.36 26.10
N ASP A 141 -15.01 -20.76 24.91
CA ASP A 141 -16.13 -19.90 24.50
C ASP A 141 -17.42 -20.74 24.31
N ILE A 142 -18.56 -20.22 24.78
CA ILE A 142 -19.85 -20.91 24.72
C ILE A 142 -20.82 -20.13 23.80
N GLY A 143 -21.42 -20.84 22.84
CA GLY A 143 -22.61 -20.42 22.10
C GLY A 143 -22.44 -20.21 20.59
N ASP A 144 -23.47 -20.58 19.83
CA ASP A 144 -23.41 -20.69 18.36
C ASP A 144 -23.51 -19.35 17.61
N GLY A 145 -23.91 -18.24 18.26
CA GLY A 145 -23.95 -16.91 17.64
C GLY A 145 -25.24 -16.61 16.88
N LYS A 146 -26.32 -17.31 17.22
CA LYS A 146 -27.66 -16.93 16.80
C LYS A 146 -28.11 -15.71 17.63
N LYS A 147 -28.81 -14.77 16.99
CA LYS A 147 -29.40 -13.60 17.66
C LYS A 147 -30.30 -14.07 18.81
N GLY A 148 -29.98 -13.67 20.05
CA GLY A 148 -30.81 -13.92 21.23
C GLY A 148 -30.25 -14.88 22.28
N GLN A 149 -29.01 -15.37 22.15
CA GLN A 149 -28.32 -16.12 23.22
C GLN A 149 -27.23 -15.28 23.88
N GLU A 150 -27.12 -15.36 25.22
CA GLU A 150 -26.01 -14.82 26.01
C GLU A 150 -24.71 -15.57 25.63
N THR A 151 -23.99 -15.06 24.63
CA THR A 151 -22.70 -15.60 24.20
C THR A 151 -21.56 -14.90 24.94
N HIS A 152 -20.93 -15.59 25.89
CA HIS A 152 -19.63 -15.18 26.44
C HIS A 152 -18.52 -15.63 25.48
N ARG A 153 -18.05 -14.72 24.63
CA ARG A 153 -17.03 -14.95 23.59
C ARG A 153 -15.76 -14.14 23.82
N PHE A 154 -15.26 -14.14 25.05
CA PHE A 154 -14.13 -13.30 25.41
C PHE A 154 -12.87 -13.68 24.62
N TRP A 155 -12.60 -14.98 24.44
CA TRP A 155 -11.40 -15.45 23.76
C TRP A 155 -11.44 -15.16 22.25
N THR A 156 -12.57 -15.41 21.60
CA THR A 156 -12.77 -15.10 20.18
C THR A 156 -12.56 -13.60 19.92
N ILE A 157 -13.13 -12.73 20.76
CA ILE A 157 -12.96 -11.27 20.65
C ILE A 157 -11.49 -10.89 20.84
N PHE A 158 -10.85 -11.41 21.89
CA PHE A 158 -9.44 -11.12 22.18
C PHE A 158 -8.52 -11.50 21.00
N PHE A 159 -8.62 -12.72 20.48
CA PHE A 159 -7.81 -13.16 19.34
C PHE A 159 -8.15 -12.38 18.07
N THR A 160 -9.41 -12.07 17.84
CA THR A 160 -9.81 -11.25 16.68
C THR A 160 -9.17 -9.87 16.73
N VAL A 161 -9.22 -9.18 17.88
CA VAL A 161 -8.60 -7.87 18.08
C VAL A 161 -7.07 -7.97 18.00
N PHE A 162 -6.48 -9.04 18.53
CA PHE A 162 -5.04 -9.29 18.45
C PHE A 162 -4.57 -9.46 16.99
N PHE A 163 -5.20 -10.35 16.21
CA PHE A 163 -4.85 -10.55 14.81
C PHE A 163 -5.19 -9.33 13.95
N TYR A 164 -6.24 -8.59 14.29
CA TYR A 164 -6.53 -7.30 13.66
C TYR A 164 -5.38 -6.30 13.85
N THR A 165 -4.92 -6.15 15.09
CA THR A 165 -3.79 -5.27 15.43
C THR A 165 -2.51 -5.72 14.74
N TRP A 166 -2.23 -7.02 14.76
CA TRP A 166 -1.10 -7.62 14.05
C TRP A 166 -1.14 -7.29 12.55
N MET A 167 -2.30 -7.48 11.92
CA MET A 167 -2.49 -7.19 10.49
C MET A 167 -2.22 -5.72 10.18
N ASP A 168 -2.82 -4.80 10.96
CA ASP A 168 -2.61 -3.36 10.79
C ASP A 168 -1.13 -2.99 10.90
N ILE A 169 -0.42 -3.51 11.89
CA ILE A 169 1.03 -3.31 12.02
C ILE A 169 1.74 -3.82 10.77
N THR A 170 1.45 -5.05 10.34
CA THR A 170 2.15 -5.68 9.21
C THR A 170 1.91 -4.92 7.90
N VAL A 171 0.69 -4.49 7.65
CA VAL A 171 0.36 -3.72 6.44
C VAL A 171 1.07 -2.36 6.45
N ASN A 172 1.09 -1.66 7.59
CA ASN A 172 1.85 -0.42 7.74
C ASN A 172 3.37 -0.64 7.60
N VAL A 173 3.91 -1.76 8.10
CA VAL A 173 5.33 -2.14 7.92
C VAL A 173 5.69 -2.34 6.45
N VAL A 174 4.81 -2.95 5.64
CA VAL A 174 5.11 -3.24 4.22
C VAL A 174 4.86 -2.02 3.33
N GLN A 175 3.85 -1.20 3.64
CA GLN A 175 3.43 -0.07 2.81
C GLN A 175 4.55 0.97 2.63
N THR A 176 5.20 1.38 3.72
CA THR A 176 6.27 2.39 3.69
C THR A 176 7.46 1.98 2.81
N PRO A 177 8.15 0.85 3.05
CA PRO A 177 9.30 0.44 2.24
C PRO A 177 8.92 0.12 0.80
N LEU A 178 7.68 -0.32 0.53
CA LEU A 178 7.21 -0.53 -0.83
C LEU A 178 7.08 0.79 -1.61
N CYS A 179 6.47 1.82 -1.01
CA CYS A 179 6.37 3.14 -1.63
C CYS A 179 7.75 3.71 -1.94
N LEU A 180 8.67 3.60 -0.97
CA LEU A 180 10.04 4.06 -1.15
C LEU A 180 10.79 3.23 -2.22
N MET A 181 10.55 1.92 -2.29
CA MET A 181 11.12 1.08 -3.35
C MET A 181 10.62 1.51 -4.73
N ILE A 182 9.33 1.81 -4.89
CA ILE A 182 8.77 2.31 -6.15
C ILE A 182 9.42 3.64 -6.54
N SER A 183 9.55 4.60 -5.60
CA SER A 183 10.17 5.90 -5.88
C SER A 183 11.65 5.76 -6.23
N ASP A 184 12.37 4.84 -5.59
CA ASP A 184 13.77 4.59 -5.93
C ASP A 184 13.88 4.17 -7.40
N PHE A 185 13.11 3.19 -7.86
CA PHE A 185 13.23 2.69 -9.24
C PHE A 185 12.67 3.65 -10.30
N ALA A 186 11.80 4.58 -9.91
CA ALA A 186 11.19 5.57 -10.79
C ALA A 186 12.16 6.66 -11.29
N GLY A 187 13.20 7.00 -10.51
CA GLY A 187 14.13 8.08 -10.84
C GLY A 187 13.39 9.42 -10.98
N GLU A 188 13.51 10.08 -12.14
CA GLU A 188 12.80 11.33 -12.44
C GLU A 188 11.31 11.13 -12.76
N ARG A 189 10.86 9.90 -13.04
CA ARG A 189 9.47 9.57 -13.41
C ARG A 189 8.61 9.19 -12.21
N GLN A 190 8.76 9.90 -11.09
CA GLN A 190 8.07 9.59 -9.82
C GLN A 190 6.55 9.64 -9.96
N THR A 191 6.03 10.62 -10.71
CA THR A 191 4.59 10.75 -10.96
C THR A 191 4.03 9.56 -11.75
N LEU A 192 4.74 9.07 -12.78
CA LEU A 192 4.33 7.90 -13.56
C LEU A 192 4.33 6.63 -12.70
N ALA A 193 5.37 6.42 -11.90
CA ALA A 193 5.45 5.27 -11.00
C ALA A 193 4.34 5.30 -9.92
N SER A 194 4.03 6.48 -9.39
CA SER A 194 2.92 6.68 -8.46
C SER A 194 1.58 6.36 -9.11
N SER A 195 1.32 6.85 -10.33
CA SER A 195 0.10 6.53 -11.08
C SER A 195 -0.06 5.04 -11.38
N LEU A 196 1.02 4.35 -11.76
CA LEU A 196 1.00 2.88 -11.96
C LEU A 196 0.68 2.14 -10.65
N ALA A 197 1.29 2.56 -9.54
CA ALA A 197 1.02 2.01 -8.21
C ALA A 197 -0.43 2.24 -7.75
N LEU A 198 -1.01 3.41 -8.07
CA LEU A 198 -2.43 3.68 -7.84
C LEU A 198 -3.32 2.79 -8.72
N GLY A 199 -2.97 2.60 -9.99
CA GLY A 199 -3.71 1.69 -10.89
C GLY A 199 -3.82 0.28 -10.33
N TRP A 200 -2.72 -0.29 -9.83
CA TRP A 200 -2.74 -1.58 -9.14
C TRP A 200 -3.50 -1.59 -7.82
N SER A 201 -3.48 -0.51 -7.07
CA SER A 201 -4.30 -0.39 -5.85
C SER A 201 -5.80 -0.42 -6.22
N CYS A 202 -6.19 0.29 -7.28
CA CYS A 202 -7.56 0.29 -7.77
C CYS A 202 -8.00 -1.13 -8.18
N LEU A 203 -7.17 -1.81 -8.98
CA LEU A 203 -7.43 -3.19 -9.39
C LEU A 203 -7.61 -4.14 -8.20
N GLY A 204 -6.76 -4.02 -7.18
CA GLY A 204 -6.88 -4.82 -5.95
C GLY A 204 -8.20 -4.61 -5.22
N SER A 205 -8.68 -3.36 -5.17
CA SER A 205 -9.98 -3.05 -4.54
C SER A 205 -11.13 -3.67 -5.33
N ILE A 206 -11.08 -3.61 -6.66
CA ILE A 206 -12.09 -4.18 -7.56
C ILE A 206 -12.13 -5.71 -7.42
N LEU A 207 -10.97 -6.37 -7.37
CA LEU A 207 -10.88 -7.82 -7.23
C LEU A 207 -11.55 -8.33 -5.94
N VAL A 208 -11.32 -7.65 -4.81
CA VAL A 208 -11.97 -8.01 -3.54
C VAL A 208 -13.48 -7.78 -3.61
N SER A 209 -13.92 -6.65 -4.16
CA SER A 209 -15.35 -6.36 -4.33
C SER A 209 -16.03 -7.41 -5.22
N GLY A 210 -15.41 -7.77 -6.35
CA GLY A 210 -15.91 -8.81 -7.24
C GLY A 210 -15.93 -10.19 -6.59
N TYR A 211 -14.90 -10.53 -5.79
CA TYR A 211 -14.88 -11.77 -5.02
C TYR A 211 -16.03 -11.83 -4.01
N ILE A 212 -16.23 -10.76 -3.24
CA ILE A 212 -17.33 -10.66 -2.28
C ILE A 212 -18.68 -10.81 -3.00
N TYR A 213 -18.87 -10.12 -4.12
CA TYR A 213 -20.09 -10.22 -4.90
C TYR A 213 -20.39 -11.64 -5.41
N LEU A 214 -19.37 -12.39 -5.83
CA LEU A 214 -19.54 -13.75 -6.35
C LEU A 214 -19.74 -14.81 -5.26
N PHE A 215 -19.14 -14.63 -4.08
CA PHE A 215 -19.08 -15.67 -3.04
C PHE A 215 -19.91 -15.36 -1.77
N GLU A 216 -20.18 -14.10 -1.46
CA GLU A 216 -21.01 -13.74 -0.32
C GLU A 216 -22.48 -13.97 -0.69
N ARG A 217 -23.10 -14.99 -0.06
CA ARG A 217 -24.53 -15.24 -0.23
C ARG A 217 -25.30 -14.03 0.29
N PRO A 218 -26.29 -13.50 -0.46
CA PRO A 218 -27.09 -12.40 0.02
C PRO A 218 -27.73 -12.78 1.36
N ARG A 219 -27.48 -11.97 2.41
CA ARG A 219 -28.18 -12.08 3.69
C ARG A 219 -29.68 -12.00 3.36
N ASP A 220 -30.44 -13.03 3.72
CA ASP A 220 -31.86 -13.15 3.36
C ASP A 220 -32.58 -11.81 3.50
N LYS A 221 -32.96 -11.21 2.37
CA LYS A 221 -34.18 -10.39 2.20
C LYS A 221 -34.37 -9.88 0.77
N LEU A 222 -35.61 -10.10 0.33
CA LEU A 222 -36.35 -9.57 -0.82
C LEU A 222 -36.16 -10.33 -2.14
N GLU A 223 -37.31 -10.61 -2.79
CA GLU A 223 -37.43 -11.35 -4.04
C GLU A 223 -36.42 -10.89 -5.10
N PRO A 224 -35.84 -11.83 -5.87
CA PRO A 224 -34.94 -11.46 -6.95
C PRO A 224 -35.70 -10.62 -7.98
N VAL A 225 -35.38 -9.33 -8.07
CA VAL A 225 -35.89 -8.46 -9.13
C VAL A 225 -35.30 -8.95 -10.45
N ASN A 226 -36.16 -9.45 -11.34
CA ASN A 226 -35.78 -10.04 -12.62
C ASN A 226 -35.48 -8.93 -13.65
N GLU A 227 -34.44 -8.13 -13.39
CA GLU A 227 -34.01 -7.02 -14.24
C GLU A 227 -32.77 -7.36 -15.09
N SER A 228 -32.71 -6.81 -16.30
CA SER A 228 -31.54 -6.91 -17.18
C SER A 228 -30.31 -6.27 -16.55
N SER A 229 -29.10 -6.82 -16.78
CA SER A 229 -27.84 -6.27 -16.28
C SER A 229 -27.65 -4.78 -16.63
N TRP A 230 -28.19 -4.33 -17.77
CA TRP A 230 -28.15 -2.92 -18.17
C TRP A 230 -29.10 -2.03 -17.35
N GLN A 231 -30.25 -2.55 -16.94
CA GLN A 231 -31.17 -1.85 -16.04
C GLN A 231 -30.59 -1.76 -14.64
N GLN A 232 -29.90 -2.80 -14.16
CA GLN A 232 -29.18 -2.77 -12.89
C GLN A 232 -28.04 -1.75 -12.88
N VAL A 233 -27.27 -1.66 -13.98
CA VAL A 233 -26.23 -0.64 -14.11
C VAL A 233 -26.85 0.76 -14.12
N LYS A 234 -27.93 0.95 -14.89
CA LYS A 234 -28.63 2.23 -14.94
C LYS A 234 -29.18 2.63 -13.57
N SER A 235 -29.83 1.71 -12.86
CA SER A 235 -30.39 1.95 -11.53
C SER A 235 -29.30 2.20 -10.48
N ALA A 236 -28.12 1.57 -10.61
CA ALA A 236 -26.97 1.90 -9.77
C ALA A 236 -26.48 3.33 -9.99
N PHE A 237 -26.35 3.78 -11.24
CA PHE A 237 -25.98 5.18 -11.55
C PHE A 237 -27.05 6.18 -11.14
N GLU A 238 -28.33 5.84 -11.32
CA GLU A 238 -29.47 6.65 -10.91
C GLU A 238 -29.54 6.77 -9.39
N ALA A 239 -29.31 5.69 -8.65
CA ALA A 239 -29.20 5.70 -7.19
C ALA A 239 -28.00 6.52 -6.68
N ILE A 240 -26.86 6.52 -7.40
CA ILE A 240 -25.73 7.41 -7.08
C ILE A 240 -26.15 8.87 -7.28
N TYR A 241 -26.76 9.19 -8.41
CA TYR A 241 -27.22 10.54 -8.72
C TYR A 241 -28.27 11.04 -7.72
N ASP A 242 -29.28 10.22 -7.42
CA ASP A 242 -30.30 10.51 -6.42
C ASP A 242 -29.71 10.56 -5.01
N GLY A 243 -28.69 9.75 -4.71
CA GLY A 243 -27.91 9.85 -3.49
C GLY A 243 -27.28 11.24 -3.35
N PHE A 244 -26.54 11.71 -4.35
CA PHE A 244 -25.96 13.06 -4.32
C PHE A 244 -27.01 14.16 -4.24
N LYS A 245 -28.16 13.99 -4.90
CA LYS A 245 -29.27 14.96 -4.89
C LYS A 245 -30.05 14.99 -3.58
N SER A 246 -30.16 13.86 -2.89
CA SER A 246 -30.87 13.71 -1.61
C SER A 246 -29.98 13.95 -0.39
N LEU A 247 -28.66 14.05 -0.58
CA LEU A 247 -27.71 14.29 0.49
C LEU A 247 -27.98 15.66 1.16
N PRO A 248 -28.00 15.74 2.51
CA PRO A 248 -28.05 17.01 3.21
C PRO A 248 -26.84 17.87 2.83
N VAL A 249 -27.04 19.20 2.73
CA VAL A 249 -25.99 20.16 2.35
C VAL A 249 -24.75 20.02 3.24
N GLU A 250 -24.93 19.67 4.50
CA GLU A 250 -23.82 19.42 5.44
C GLU A 250 -22.94 18.23 5.02
N LEU A 251 -23.53 17.11 4.57
CA LEU A 251 -22.75 15.98 4.05
C LEU A 251 -22.05 16.31 2.74
N LEU A 252 -22.66 17.13 1.89
CA LEU A 252 -22.06 17.57 0.64
C LEU A 252 -20.77 18.37 0.88
N LYS A 253 -20.76 19.24 1.92
CA LYS A 253 -19.54 19.95 2.35
C LYS A 253 -18.43 18.98 2.74
N TYR A 254 -18.75 17.94 3.52
CA TYR A 254 -17.76 16.91 3.89
C TYR A 254 -17.24 16.15 2.67
N CYS A 255 -18.10 15.79 1.71
CA CYS A 255 -17.66 15.14 0.47
C CYS A 255 -16.67 16.00 -0.31
N ALA A 256 -16.94 17.31 -0.44
CA ALA A 256 -16.04 18.24 -1.12
C ALA A 256 -14.68 18.35 -0.39
N VAL A 257 -14.70 18.45 0.94
CA VAL A 257 -13.47 18.47 1.76
C VAL A 257 -12.69 17.17 1.58
N ILE A 258 -13.33 16.01 1.71
CA ILE A 258 -12.69 14.70 1.55
C ILE A 258 -12.08 14.52 0.16
N PHE A 259 -12.78 14.99 -0.88
CA PHE A 259 -12.26 14.96 -2.25
C PHE A 259 -10.99 15.80 -2.40
N CYS A 260 -11.03 17.05 -1.93
CA CYS A 260 -9.87 17.95 -1.96
C CYS A 260 -8.69 17.39 -1.14
N VAL A 261 -8.95 16.83 0.04
CA VAL A 261 -7.94 16.18 0.88
C VAL A 261 -7.35 14.95 0.19
N SER A 262 -8.18 14.10 -0.41
CA SER A 262 -7.71 12.89 -1.11
C SER A 262 -6.90 13.21 -2.36
N TYR A 263 -7.32 14.24 -3.11
CA TYR A 263 -6.59 14.75 -4.26
C TYR A 263 -5.25 15.36 -3.83
N GLY A 264 -5.27 16.24 -2.82
CA GLY A 264 -4.08 16.84 -2.24
C GLY A 264 -3.09 15.80 -1.74
N ASN A 265 -3.56 14.78 -1.02
CA ASN A 265 -2.73 13.67 -0.55
C ASN A 265 -2.09 12.88 -1.71
N THR A 266 -2.82 12.65 -2.79
CA THR A 266 -2.31 11.93 -3.97
C THR A 266 -1.25 12.75 -4.70
N ALA A 267 -1.53 14.03 -4.95
CA ALA A 267 -0.59 14.96 -5.58
C ALA A 267 0.67 15.15 -4.73
N TYR A 268 0.51 15.26 -3.41
CA TYR A 268 1.60 15.38 -2.45
C TYR A 268 2.50 14.14 -2.45
N ASN A 269 1.95 12.94 -2.30
CA ASN A 269 2.75 11.72 -2.28
C ASN A 269 3.46 11.43 -3.61
N GLY A 270 2.88 11.85 -4.74
CA GLY A 270 3.49 11.70 -6.06
C GLY A 270 4.74 12.56 -6.28
N ASN A 271 4.80 13.74 -5.64
CA ASN A 271 5.81 14.76 -5.93
C ASN A 271 6.68 15.19 -4.73
N LYS A 272 6.36 14.76 -3.49
CA LYS A 272 7.05 15.24 -2.28
C LYS A 272 8.57 14.98 -2.29
N GLY A 273 9.01 13.83 -2.78
CA GLY A 273 10.43 13.48 -2.84
C GLY A 273 11.20 14.42 -3.76
N GLN A 274 10.64 14.72 -4.93
CA GLN A 274 11.19 15.70 -5.86
C GLN A 274 11.13 17.13 -5.31
N PHE A 275 10.02 17.54 -4.71
CA PHE A 275 9.86 18.89 -4.16
C PHE A 275 10.90 19.19 -3.08
N PHE A 276 11.02 18.34 -2.06
CA PHE A 276 12.03 18.56 -1.03
C PHE A 276 13.43 18.41 -1.59
N GLY A 277 13.69 17.42 -2.46
CA GLY A 277 15.02 17.20 -3.03
C GLY A 277 15.54 18.36 -3.90
N ILE A 278 14.70 18.88 -4.80
CA ILE A 278 15.10 19.85 -5.84
C ILE A 278 14.80 21.29 -5.39
N GLU A 279 13.57 21.56 -4.95
CA GLU A 279 13.10 22.94 -4.70
C GLU A 279 13.59 23.47 -3.34
N VAL A 280 13.51 22.65 -2.29
CA VAL A 280 13.83 23.09 -0.92
C VAL A 280 15.33 23.01 -0.63
N TYR A 281 15.98 21.92 -1.04
CA TYR A 281 17.39 21.68 -0.76
C TYR A 281 18.32 22.00 -1.94
N GLY A 282 17.78 22.46 -3.08
CA GLY A 282 18.57 22.84 -4.27
C GLY A 282 19.38 21.68 -4.86
N GLY A 283 18.98 20.44 -4.56
CA GLY A 283 19.75 19.25 -4.87
C GLY A 283 19.47 18.70 -6.26
N SER A 284 20.45 17.97 -6.81
CA SER A 284 20.26 17.24 -8.08
C SER A 284 19.97 15.77 -7.82
N ALA A 285 18.92 15.25 -8.44
CA ALA A 285 18.58 13.82 -8.42
C ALA A 285 19.62 12.96 -9.19
N MET A 286 20.47 13.60 -10.00
CA MET A 286 21.48 12.95 -10.83
C MET A 286 22.59 12.35 -9.98
N GLY A 287 22.63 11.03 -9.85
CA GLY A 287 23.70 10.24 -9.26
C GLY A 287 23.44 9.89 -7.80
N ALA A 288 22.25 10.23 -7.28
CA ALA A 288 21.87 10.07 -5.88
C ALA A 288 22.02 8.63 -5.35
N LYS A 289 21.92 7.61 -6.23
CA LYS A 289 22.08 6.19 -5.88
C LYS A 289 23.50 5.66 -5.97
N THR A 290 24.40 6.34 -6.67
CA THR A 290 25.77 5.88 -6.96
C THR A 290 26.81 6.57 -6.07
N CYS A 291 26.37 7.35 -5.08
CA CYS A 291 27.17 8.30 -4.33
C CYS A 291 28.23 7.72 -3.35
N ALA A 292 28.48 6.40 -3.33
CA ALA A 292 29.47 5.84 -2.41
C ALA A 292 30.84 5.72 -3.12
N PRO A 293 31.93 6.38 -2.65
CA PRO A 293 32.07 7.15 -1.40
C PRO A 293 32.07 8.70 -1.54
N ASP A 294 32.27 9.28 -2.73
CA ASP A 294 32.47 10.72 -2.90
C ASP A 294 31.24 11.41 -3.52
N CYS A 295 30.30 11.79 -2.66
CA CYS A 295 29.04 12.42 -3.06
C CYS A 295 29.20 13.94 -3.23
N THR A 296 28.67 14.52 -4.31
CA THR A 296 28.68 15.99 -4.49
C THR A 296 27.72 16.67 -3.51
N GLN A 297 27.99 17.92 -3.14
CA GLN A 297 27.16 18.68 -2.19
C GLN A 297 25.69 18.79 -2.64
N ALA A 298 25.44 18.89 -3.94
CA ALA A 298 24.10 18.92 -4.53
C ALA A 298 23.37 17.57 -4.42
N GLN A 299 24.08 16.44 -4.54
CA GLN A 299 23.48 15.11 -4.38
C GLN A 299 23.17 14.81 -2.92
N ASP A 300 24.03 15.24 -1.99
CA ASP A 300 23.79 15.07 -0.55
C ASP A 300 22.62 15.94 -0.06
N ALA A 301 22.45 17.14 -0.63
CA ALA A 301 21.28 17.98 -0.39
C ALA A 301 19.98 17.33 -0.90
N TYR A 302 20.00 16.70 -2.08
CA TYR A 302 18.85 15.95 -2.62
C TYR A 302 18.47 14.76 -1.72
N ASN A 303 19.47 13.95 -1.33
CA ASN A 303 19.27 12.79 -0.46
C ASN A 303 18.68 13.16 0.91
N ARG A 304 19.15 14.28 1.49
CA ARG A 304 18.57 14.84 2.72
C ARG A 304 17.12 15.27 2.52
N GLY A 305 16.79 15.94 1.41
CA GLY A 305 15.43 16.33 1.10
C GLY A 305 14.46 15.14 1.01
N VAL A 306 14.87 14.08 0.32
CA VAL A 306 14.07 12.85 0.19
C VAL A 306 13.86 12.16 1.54
N GLN A 307 14.88 12.10 2.40
CA GLN A 307 14.75 11.52 3.73
C GLN A 307 13.79 12.31 4.62
N VAL A 308 13.82 13.64 4.58
CA VAL A 308 12.90 14.50 5.34
C VAL A 308 11.45 14.29 4.87
N ALA A 309 11.25 14.21 3.54
CA ALA A 309 9.93 13.99 2.94
C ALA A 309 9.31 12.62 3.28
N ALA A 310 10.14 11.60 3.45
CA ALA A 310 9.72 10.24 3.81
C ALA A 310 9.51 10.02 5.32
N GLY A 311 10.18 10.81 6.17
CA GLY A 311 10.14 10.63 7.62
C GLY A 311 9.11 11.51 8.35
N ARG A 312 9.18 12.82 8.16
CA ARG A 312 8.43 13.78 8.99
C ARG A 312 7.04 14.07 8.46
N THR A 313 6.88 14.10 7.15
CA THR A 313 5.61 14.44 6.50
C THR A 313 4.61 13.28 6.46
N ASP A 314 5.09 12.04 6.40
CA ASP A 314 4.24 10.86 6.57
C ASP A 314 3.68 10.72 8.01
N LEU A 315 4.41 11.24 9.00
CA LEU A 315 3.92 11.35 10.38
C LEU A 315 2.74 12.31 10.50
N PHE A 316 2.84 13.52 9.91
CA PHE A 316 1.75 14.50 9.93
C PHE A 316 0.48 14.00 9.23
N PHE A 317 0.63 13.28 8.12
CA PHE A 317 -0.51 12.67 7.42
C PHE A 317 -1.19 11.58 8.24
N SER A 318 -0.41 10.75 8.94
CA SER A 318 -0.95 9.71 9.82
C SER A 318 -1.74 10.32 10.99
N ILE A 319 -1.33 11.51 11.47
CA ILE A 319 -2.06 12.29 12.47
C ILE A 319 -3.39 12.78 11.91
N GLU A 320 -3.42 13.36 10.70
CA GLU A 320 -4.64 13.81 10.03
C GLU A 320 -5.66 12.67 9.86
N ALA A 321 -5.22 11.49 9.39
CA ALA A 321 -6.08 10.32 9.20
C ALA A 321 -6.73 9.83 10.51
N THR A 322 -6.06 10.04 11.65
CA THR A 322 -6.59 9.71 12.98
C THR A 322 -7.70 10.69 13.40
N PHE A 323 -7.55 11.97 13.07
CA PHE A 323 -8.58 12.98 13.31
C PHE A 323 -9.83 12.73 12.47
N THR A 324 -9.71 12.38 11.19
CA THR A 324 -10.87 12.13 10.32
C THR A 324 -11.71 10.94 10.80
N ARG A 325 -11.11 9.90 11.39
CA ARG A 325 -11.87 8.76 11.96
C ARG A 325 -12.50 9.07 13.31
N GLY A 326 -11.96 10.02 14.08
CA GLY A 326 -12.54 10.49 15.34
C GLY A 326 -13.81 11.31 15.17
N PHE A 327 -14.09 11.82 13.97
CA PHE A 327 -15.27 12.64 13.67
C PHE A 327 -16.57 11.84 13.39
N TYR A 328 -16.58 10.52 13.56
CA TYR A 328 -17.81 9.70 13.60
C TYR A 328 -18.57 9.80 14.94
N ARG A 329 -18.57 10.99 15.55
CA ARG A 329 -19.41 11.35 16.70
C ARG A 329 -20.42 12.40 16.23
N GLY A 330 -21.60 11.92 15.89
CA GLY A 330 -22.77 12.69 15.47
C GLY A 330 -23.87 11.74 15.06
#